data_AF-E2ECM8-F1
#
_entry.id   AF-E2ECM8-F1
#
_cell.length_a   1.000
_cell.length_b   1.000
_cell.length_c   1.000
_cell.angle_alpha   90.00
_cell.angle_beta   90.00
_cell.angle_gamma   90.00
#
_symmetry.space_group_name_H-M   'P 1'
#
loop_
_entity.id
_entity.type
_entity.pdbx_description
1 polymer ?
#
loop_
_entity_poly.entity_id
_entity_poly.type
_entity_poly.pdbx_seq_one_letter_code
_entity_poly.pdbx_strand_id
1 'polypeptide(L)'
;GYGIEKLYELTKIDKWFLEKLKNIIDHYKTLESTSHGSITYEILKLSKKIGFSDKQIAAAIKSTELAVRKLREELLITPFVKQ
;
A
#
# COMPACT_ATOMS: atom_id res chain seq x y z
N GLY A 1 -10.32 -16.66 -1.75
CA GLY A 1 -11.11 -15.46 -1.39
C GLY A 1 -12.33 -15.37 -2.30
N TYR A 2 -13.37 -14.63 -1.90
CA TYR A 2 -14.55 -14.39 -2.75
C TYR A 2 -14.22 -13.45 -3.92
N GLY A 3 -14.89 -13.64 -5.06
CA GLY A 3 -14.83 -12.71 -6.19
C GLY A 3 -15.60 -11.41 -5.91
N ILE A 4 -15.32 -10.36 -6.69
CA ILE A 4 -15.98 -9.05 -6.57
C ILE A 4 -17.50 -9.18 -6.73
N GLU A 5 -17.95 -10.00 -7.69
CA GLU A 5 -19.37 -10.28 -7.90
C GLU A 5 -20.05 -10.84 -6.65
N LYS A 6 -19.39 -11.81 -5.99
CA LYS A 6 -19.94 -12.42 -4.79
C LYS A 6 -19.95 -11.44 -3.61
N LEU A 7 -18.94 -10.59 -3.50
CA LEU A 7 -18.88 -9.54 -2.49
C LEU A 7 -19.98 -8.48 -2.69
N TYR A 8 -20.24 -8.09 -3.94
CA TYR A 8 -21.33 -7.18 -4.28
C TYR A 8 -22.68 -7.77 -3.90
N GLU A 9 -22.95 -9.04 -4.23
CA GLU A 9 -24.19 -9.71 -3.87
C GLU A 9 -24.48 -9.66 -2.36
N LEU A 10 -23.45 -9.88 -1.55
CA LEU A 10 -23.54 -9.98 -0.09
C LEU A 10 -23.56 -8.62 0.62
N THR A 11 -22.81 -7.63 0.13
CA THR A 11 -22.61 -6.35 0.85
C THR A 11 -23.35 -5.18 0.24
N LYS A 12 -23.75 -5.28 -1.04
CA LYS A 12 -24.30 -4.19 -1.87
C LYS A 12 -23.38 -2.96 -1.99
N ILE A 13 -22.10 -3.09 -1.65
CA ILE A 13 -21.09 -2.06 -1.90
C ILE A 13 -20.79 -2.04 -3.39
N ASP A 14 -20.84 -0.87 -4.02
CA ASP A 14 -20.58 -0.73 -5.44
C ASP A 14 -19.24 -1.38 -5.85
N LYS A 15 -19.26 -2.10 -6.98
CA LYS A 15 -18.11 -2.87 -7.48
C LYS A 15 -16.88 -2.00 -7.67
N TRP A 16 -17.04 -0.73 -8.04
CA TRP A 16 -15.95 0.21 -8.17
C TRP A 16 -15.16 0.37 -6.86
N PHE A 17 -15.84 0.47 -5.71
CA PHE A 17 -15.16 0.52 -4.41
C PHE A 17 -14.51 -0.82 -4.05
N LEU A 18 -15.18 -1.94 -4.34
CA LEU A 18 -14.63 -3.28 -4.09
C LEU A 18 -13.34 -3.51 -4.91
N GLU A 19 -13.27 -3.00 -6.14
CA GLU A 19 -12.05 -2.99 -6.94
C GLU A 19 -10.95 -2.13 -6.31
N LYS A 20 -11.29 -0.94 -5.78
CA LYS A 20 -10.30 -0.12 -5.05
C LYS A 20 -9.76 -0.82 -3.81
N LEU A 21 -10.61 -1.50 -3.05
CA LEU A 21 -10.18 -2.30 -1.91
C LEU A 21 -9.30 -3.47 -2.34
N LYS A 22 -9.65 -4.15 -3.43
CA LYS A 22 -8.82 -5.20 -4.02
C LYS A 22 -7.43 -4.68 -4.40
N ASN A 23 -7.34 -3.50 -5.01
CA ASN A 23 -6.05 -2.89 -5.37
C ASN A 23 -5.17 -2.63 -4.14
N ILE A 24 -5.75 -2.19 -3.02
CA ILE A 24 -5.03 -1.99 -1.75
C ILE A 24 -4.51 -3.34 -1.22
N ILE A 25 -5.35 -4.38 -1.24
CA ILE A 25 -4.99 -5.73 -0.76
C ILE A 25 -3.90 -6.36 -1.64
N ASP A 26 -4.02 -6.23 -2.95
CA ASP A 26 -3.04 -6.78 -3.89
C ASP A 26 -1.68 -6.08 -3.72
N HIS A 27 -1.67 -4.76 -3.55
CA HIS A 27 -0.44 -4.02 -3.26
C HIS A 27 0.18 -4.42 -1.91
N TYR A 28 -0.64 -4.67 -0.89
CA TYR A 28 -0.15 -5.17 0.39
C TYR A 28 0.57 -6.52 0.25
N LYS A 29 0.03 -7.45 -0.56
CA LYS A 29 0.70 -8.72 -0.86
C LYS A 29 2.03 -8.53 -1.59
N THR A 30 2.11 -7.56 -2.51
CA THR A 30 3.38 -7.19 -3.15
C THR A 30 4.39 -6.66 -2.15
N LEU A 31 3.94 -5.90 -1.14
CA LEU A 31 4.82 -5.45 -0.05
C LEU A 31 5.29 -6.62 0.81
N GLU A 32 4.41 -7.55 1.18
CA GLU A 32 4.78 -8.74 1.98
C GLU A 32 5.77 -9.66 1.26
N SER A 33 5.72 -9.74 -0.08
CA SER A 33 6.69 -10.51 -0.87
C SER A 33 8.03 -9.78 -1.06
N THR A 34 8.09 -8.49 -0.71
CA THR A 34 9.30 -7.66 -0.78
C THR A 34 10.00 -7.67 0.58
N SER A 35 11.29 -8.00 0.64
CA SER A 35 12.05 -7.93 1.89
C SER A 35 12.56 -6.51 2.13
N HIS A 36 12.88 -6.17 3.38
CA HIS A 36 13.36 -4.83 3.76
C HIS A 36 14.50 -4.31 2.88
N GLY A 37 15.41 -5.18 2.41
CA GLY A 37 16.55 -4.81 1.57
C GLY A 37 16.24 -4.69 0.07
N SER A 38 15.04 -5.07 -0.37
CA SER A 38 14.65 -5.08 -1.79
C SER A 38 13.54 -4.09 -2.14
N ILE A 39 13.10 -3.26 -1.18
CA ILE A 39 12.09 -2.24 -1.48
C ILE A 39 12.68 -1.18 -2.41
N THR A 40 12.11 -1.08 -3.60
CA THR A 40 12.54 -0.12 -4.62
C THR A 40 11.83 1.23 -4.45
N TYR A 41 12.45 2.28 -5.00
CA TYR A 41 11.87 3.61 -5.06
C TYR A 41 10.42 3.61 -5.61
N GLU A 42 10.18 2.88 -6.69
CA GLU A 42 8.87 2.82 -7.35
C GLU A 42 7.80 2.17 -6.46
N ILE A 43 8.14 1.08 -5.78
CA ILE A 43 7.22 0.41 -4.84
C ILE A 43 6.89 1.34 -3.68
N LEU A 44 7.90 2.00 -3.09
CA LEU A 44 7.69 2.92 -1.97
C LEU A 44 6.84 4.12 -2.39
N LYS A 45 7.13 4.73 -3.55
CA LYS A 45 6.37 5.86 -4.11
C LYS A 45 4.92 5.48 -4.41
N LEU A 46 4.70 4.32 -5.02
CA LEU A 46 3.36 3.81 -5.29
C LEU A 46 2.59 3.60 -3.99
N SER A 47 3.21 2.96 -3.00
CA SER A 47 2.62 2.72 -1.67
C SER A 47 2.11 4.01 -1.04
N LYS A 48 2.91 5.09 -1.08
CA LYS A 48 2.49 6.41 -0.56
C LYS A 48 1.34 7.02 -1.35
N LYS A 49 1.34 6.90 -2.69
CA LYS A 49 0.26 7.43 -3.55
C LYS A 49 -1.09 6.75 -3.29
N ILE A 50 -1.09 5.45 -3.00
CA ILE A 50 -2.32 4.71 -2.70
C ILE A 50 -2.72 4.79 -1.21
N GLY A 51 -2.02 5.60 -0.40
CA GLY A 51 -2.42 5.94 0.96
C GLY A 51 -1.78 5.12 2.08
N PHE A 52 -0.77 4.28 1.81
CA PHE A 52 -0.12 3.52 2.88
C PHE A 52 0.71 4.43 3.80
N SER A 53 0.55 4.23 5.11
CA SER A 53 1.40 4.84 6.13
C SER A 53 2.75 4.14 6.21
N ASP A 54 3.76 4.85 6.73
CA ASP A 54 5.10 4.29 6.92
C ASP A 54 5.05 3.08 7.88
N LYS A 55 4.12 3.10 8.85
CA LYS A 55 3.84 1.99 9.77
C LYS A 55 3.31 0.75 9.06
N GLN A 56 2.36 0.90 8.13
CA GLN A 56 1.81 -0.23 7.37
C GLN A 56 2.86 -0.84 6.44
N ILE A 57 3.67 -0.01 5.78
CA ILE A 57 4.76 -0.47 4.91
C ILE A 57 5.81 -1.22 5.74
N ALA A 58 6.22 -0.66 6.89
CA ALA A 58 7.16 -1.28 7.80
C ALA A 58 6.67 -2.66 8.30
N ALA A 59 5.39 -2.77 8.67
CA ALA A 59 4.80 -4.03 9.07
C ALA A 59 4.86 -5.09 7.96
N ALA A 60 4.54 -4.71 6.72
CA ALA A 60 4.55 -5.63 5.58
C ALA A 60 5.95 -6.15 5.23
N ILE A 61 6.96 -5.28 5.22
CA ILE A 61 8.35 -5.64 4.87
C ILE A 61 9.19 -6.13 6.06
N LYS A 62 8.56 -6.32 7.22
CA LYS A 62 9.21 -6.72 8.49
C LYS A 62 10.35 -5.79 8.92
N SER A 63 10.09 -4.49 8.88
CA SER A 63 11.01 -3.44 9.31
C SER A 63 10.38 -2.54 10.38
N THR A 64 11.10 -1.48 10.76
CA THR A 64 10.61 -0.45 11.67
C THR A 64 10.06 0.75 10.89
N GLU A 65 9.05 1.42 11.45
CA GLU A 65 8.51 2.65 10.86
C GLU A 65 9.61 3.70 10.66
N LEU A 66 10.55 3.79 11.60
CA LEU A 66 11.66 4.74 11.53
C LEU A 66 12.59 4.46 10.35
N ALA A 67 12.91 3.19 10.07
CA ALA A 67 13.73 2.82 8.92
C ALA A 67 13.04 3.16 7.60
N VAL A 68 11.73 2.88 7.48
CA VAL A 68 10.94 3.24 6.29
C VAL A 68 10.86 4.75 6.11
N ARG A 69 10.67 5.51 7.20
CA ARG A 69 10.64 6.98 7.17
C ARG A 69 11.97 7.56 6.68
N LYS A 70 13.10 7.09 7.21
CA LYS A 70 14.44 7.51 6.79
C LYS A 70 14.66 7.23 5.30
N LEU A 71 14.37 6.00 4.85
CA LEU A 71 14.49 5.64 3.44
C LEU A 71 13.60 6.52 2.54
N ARG A 72 12.37 6.80 2.97
CA ARG A 72 11.44 7.66 2.25
C ARG A 72 11.98 9.10 2.10
N GLU A 73 12.61 9.62 3.14
CA GLU A 73 13.24 10.95 3.15
C GLU A 73 14.52 11.00 2.31
N GLU A 74 15.38 9.99 2.41
CA GLU A 74 16.58 9.82 1.57
C GLU A 74 16.24 9.78 0.07
N LEU A 75 15.10 9.16 -0.26
CA LEU A 75 14.57 9.09 -1.61
C LEU A 75 13.72 10.30 -2.03
N LEU A 76 13.64 11.35 -1.19
CA LEU A 76 12.87 12.57 -1.44
C LEU A 76 11.38 12.33 -1.73
N ILE A 77 10.81 11.26 -1.17
CA ILE A 77 9.38 10.94 -1.31
C ILE A 77 8.61 11.70 -0.22
N THR A 78 8.19 12.92 -0.53
CA THR A 78 7.45 13.81 0.38
C THR A 78 6.05 14.12 -0.17
N PRO A 79 5.05 14.33 0.72
CA PRO A 79 3.72 14.72 0.30
C PRO A 79 3.70 16.16 -0.21
N PHE A 80 2.70 16.49 -1.02
CA PHE A 80 2.45 17.86 -1.47
C PHE A 80 1.11 18.35 -0.92
N VAL A 81 1.07 19.62 -0.54
CA VAL A 81 -0.18 20.32 -0.21
C VAL A 81 -0.84 20.77 -1.51
N LYS A 82 -2.15 20.56 -1.65
CA LYS A 82 -2.98 21.04 -2.76
C LYS A 82 -3.96 22.08 -2.22
N GLN A 83 -4.15 23.18 -2.95
CA GLN A 83 -5.16 24.22 -2.69
C GLN A 83 -6.52 23.79 -3.25
#